data_AF-A0A183DF01-F1
#
_entry.id   AF-A0A183DF01-F1
#
_cell.length_a   1.000
_cell.length_b   1.000
_cell.length_c   1.000
_cell.angle_alpha   90.00
_cell.angle_beta   90.00
_cell.angle_gamma   90.00
#
_symmetry.space_group_name_H-M   'P 1'
#
loop_
_entity.id
_entity.type
_entity.pdbx_description
1 polymer ?
#
loop_
_entity_poly.entity_id
_entity_poly.type
_entity_poly.pdbx_seq_one_letter_code
_entity_poly.pdbx_strand_id
1 'polypeptide(L)'
;MHRYVEEASSHSLDWSSASSTSEYVRLVILRDGQPVSTVAMGEELEMRWILVQDKISNVGLFLNRCIAERMDGSAPLPPPLTLIANGCVSNKVSRLLMHYPILPFDGGLTTKIKVFRFDGSRRVRILCSVDICFERCAPI
;
A
#
# COMPACT_ATOMS: atom_id res chain seq x y z
N MET A 1 42.87 58.57 -17.74
CA MET A 1 43.45 57.35 -18.34
C MET A 1 43.80 56.39 -17.22
N HIS A 2 42.98 55.34 -17.06
CA HIS A 2 43.29 53.97 -16.61
C HIS A 2 42.04 53.36 -15.96
N ARG A 3 41.33 52.56 -16.77
CA ARG A 3 40.32 51.56 -16.40
C ARG A 3 41.00 50.45 -15.61
N TYR A 4 40.34 49.97 -14.55
CA TYR A 4 40.52 48.61 -14.04
C TYR A 4 39.14 47.96 -13.84
N VAL A 5 39.13 46.66 -14.04
CA VAL A 5 38.04 45.79 -14.52
C VAL A 5 37.16 45.26 -13.38
N GLU A 6 35.89 44.99 -13.68
CA GLU A 6 34.87 44.37 -12.84
C GLU A 6 35.21 42.92 -12.43
N GLU A 7 34.79 42.50 -11.24
CA GLU A 7 34.48 41.09 -10.97
C GLU A 7 33.30 40.98 -10.00
N ALA A 8 32.18 40.51 -10.54
CA ALA A 8 30.94 40.23 -9.83
C ALA A 8 31.00 38.84 -9.19
N SER A 9 30.83 38.76 -7.86
CA SER A 9 30.64 37.49 -7.16
C SER A 9 29.14 37.17 -7.05
N SER A 10 28.66 36.45 -8.05
CA SER A 10 27.35 35.80 -8.05
C SER A 10 27.38 34.61 -7.08
N HIS A 11 26.84 34.77 -5.87
CA HIS A 11 26.51 33.65 -4.99
C HIS A 11 25.26 32.94 -5.52
N SER A 12 25.45 32.07 -6.51
CA SER A 12 24.47 31.06 -6.89
C SER A 12 24.40 30.00 -5.78
N LEU A 13 23.34 30.05 -4.97
CA LEU A 13 22.93 28.94 -4.12
C LEU A 13 22.51 27.79 -5.04
N ASP A 14 23.43 26.86 -5.19
CA ASP A 14 23.30 25.62 -5.96
C ASP A 14 22.26 24.72 -5.26
N TRP A 15 21.00 24.76 -5.71
CA TRP A 15 20.03 23.70 -5.39
C TRP A 15 20.37 22.51 -6.29
N SER A 16 21.46 21.83 -5.96
CA SER A 16 21.85 20.61 -6.65
C SER A 16 20.94 19.48 -6.16
N SER A 17 19.94 19.15 -6.97
CA SER A 17 19.30 17.84 -7.08
C SER A 17 19.12 17.09 -5.74
N ALA A 18 18.08 17.44 -4.99
CA ALA A 18 17.44 16.45 -4.13
C ALA A 18 16.96 15.31 -5.03
N SER A 19 17.74 14.22 -5.12
CA SER A 19 17.29 12.95 -5.63
C SER A 19 16.09 12.55 -4.78
N SER A 20 14.88 12.78 -5.30
CA SER A 20 13.65 12.38 -4.64
C SER A 20 13.58 10.86 -4.70
N THR A 21 14.18 10.18 -3.72
CA THR A 21 13.96 8.76 -3.50
C THR A 21 12.48 8.58 -3.15
N SER A 22 11.70 8.00 -4.07
CA SER A 22 10.29 7.75 -3.81
C SER A 22 10.14 6.41 -3.11
N GLU A 23 10.03 6.42 -1.79
CA GLU A 23 9.60 5.24 -1.03
C GLU A 23 8.07 5.14 -1.15
N TYR A 24 7.57 4.01 -1.66
CA TYR A 24 6.13 3.80 -1.75
C TYR A 24 5.76 2.34 -1.47
N VAL A 25 4.54 2.14 -0.98
CA VAL A 25 3.99 0.79 -0.75
C VAL A 25 3.05 0.45 -1.89
N ARG A 26 3.21 -0.75 -2.44
CA ARG A 26 2.31 -1.31 -3.45
C ARG A 26 1.58 -2.52 -2.90
N LEU A 27 0.25 -2.50 -2.97
CA LEU A 27 -0.57 -3.70 -2.78
C LEU A 27 -0.62 -4.50 -4.10
N VAL A 28 -0.27 -5.77 -4.05
CA VAL A 28 -0.39 -6.73 -5.15
C VAL A 28 -1.23 -7.93 -4.70
N ILE A 29 -2.13 -8.39 -5.56
CA ILE A 29 -2.93 -9.59 -5.34
C ILE A 29 -2.40 -10.69 -6.27
N LEU A 30 -2.10 -11.85 -5.70
CA LEU A 30 -1.38 -12.93 -6.37
C LEU A 30 -2.19 -14.25 -6.34
N ARG A 31 -2.08 -15.02 -7.42
CA ARG A 31 -2.41 -16.45 -7.48
C ARG A 31 -1.12 -17.20 -7.77
N ASP A 32 -0.73 -18.11 -6.89
CA ASP A 32 0.52 -18.90 -7.05
C ASP A 32 1.75 -18.04 -7.35
N GLY A 33 1.86 -16.89 -6.67
CA GLY A 33 2.95 -15.93 -6.85
C GLY A 33 2.83 -15.00 -8.06
N GLN A 34 1.80 -15.16 -8.91
CA GLN A 34 1.59 -14.33 -10.10
C GLN A 34 0.50 -13.28 -9.90
N PRO A 35 0.71 -12.00 -10.29
CA PRO A 35 -0.31 -10.97 -10.22
C PRO A 35 -1.55 -11.30 -11.04
N VAL A 36 -2.72 -11.06 -10.46
CA VAL A 36 -4.02 -11.31 -11.10
C VAL A 36 -4.90 -10.07 -11.13
N SER A 37 -5.67 -9.93 -12.21
CA SER A 37 -6.66 -8.86 -12.38
C SER A 37 -8.10 -9.39 -12.46
N THR A 38 -8.27 -10.69 -12.75
CA THR A 38 -9.57 -11.36 -12.85
C THR A 38 -9.49 -12.73 -12.18
N VAL A 39 -10.49 -13.03 -11.36
CA VAL A 39 -10.49 -14.18 -10.45
C VAL A 39 -11.92 -14.72 -10.28
N ALA A 40 -12.06 -16.01 -10.03
CA ALA A 40 -13.32 -16.67 -9.77
C ALA A 40 -13.73 -16.53 -8.30
N MET A 41 -15.04 -16.48 -8.05
CA MET A 41 -15.58 -16.43 -6.70
C MET A 41 -15.12 -17.63 -5.86
N GLY A 42 -14.78 -17.37 -4.61
CA GLY A 42 -14.40 -18.41 -3.65
C GLY A 42 -12.95 -18.89 -3.73
N GLU A 43 -12.19 -18.48 -4.74
CA GLU A 43 -10.73 -18.68 -4.75
C GLU A 43 -10.07 -18.01 -3.55
N GLU A 44 -8.92 -18.52 -3.12
CA GLU A 44 -8.08 -17.88 -2.11
C GLU A 44 -6.85 -17.27 -2.80
N LEU A 45 -6.62 -15.98 -2.57
CA LEU A 45 -5.53 -15.22 -3.18
C LEU A 45 -4.60 -14.68 -2.10
N GLU A 46 -3.34 -14.50 -2.44
CA GLU A 46 -2.38 -13.85 -1.58
C GLU A 46 -2.40 -12.33 -1.81
N MET A 47 -2.44 -11.55 -0.73
CA MET A 47 -2.27 -10.10 -0.75
C MET A 47 -0.90 -9.75 -0.20
N ARG A 48 -0.11 -9.00 -0.96
CA ARG A 48 1.21 -8.50 -0.53
C ARG A 48 1.25 -6.98 -0.56
N TRP A 49 1.61 -6.37 0.56
CA TRP A 49 2.03 -4.98 0.64
C TRP A 49 3.55 -4.96 0.56
N ILE A 50 4.06 -4.54 -0.59
CA ILE A 50 5.47 -4.55 -0.93
C ILE A 50 5.99 -3.13 -0.78
N LEU A 51 7.05 -2.96 0.01
CA LEU A 51 7.79 -1.72 0.03
C LEU A 51 8.69 -1.64 -1.20
N VAL A 52 8.53 -0.59 -1.98
CA VAL A 52 9.43 -0.26 -3.09
C VAL A 52 10.31 0.90 -2.65
N GLN A 53 11.62 0.64 -2.57
CA GLN A 53 12.63 1.58 -2.13
C GLN A 53 13.84 1.55 -3.07
N ASP A 54 14.40 2.71 -3.37
CA ASP A 54 15.62 2.85 -4.20
C ASP A 54 16.91 2.62 -3.39
N LYS A 55 16.84 2.72 -2.06
CA LYS A 55 17.96 2.53 -1.14
C LYS A 55 17.57 1.54 -0.05
N ILE A 56 18.55 0.78 0.44
CA ILE A 56 18.37 -0.13 1.57
C ILE A 56 18.35 0.72 2.85
N SER A 57 17.16 1.17 3.24
CA SER A 57 16.89 1.74 4.56
C SER A 57 16.22 0.68 5.44
N ASN A 58 16.54 0.66 6.73
CA ASN A 58 15.81 -0.16 7.71
C ASN A 58 14.49 0.55 7.98
N VAL A 59 13.45 0.23 7.22
CA VAL A 59 12.10 0.77 7.42
C VAL A 59 11.12 -0.36 7.73
N GLY A 60 10.19 -0.06 8.63
CA GLY A 60 9.08 -0.93 8.99
C GLY A 60 7.81 -0.51 8.29
N LEU A 61 6.92 -1.49 8.04
CA LEU A 61 5.56 -1.25 7.56
C LEU A 61 4.54 -1.57 8.64
N PHE A 62 3.51 -0.74 8.75
CA PHE A 62 2.35 -1.01 9.58
C PHE A 62 1.05 -0.88 8.77
N LEU A 63 0.30 -1.97 8.68
CA LEU A 63 -0.95 -2.03 7.92
C LEU A 63 -2.12 -1.54 8.77
N ASN A 64 -2.33 -0.23 8.83
CA ASN A 64 -3.29 0.39 9.72
C ASN A 64 -4.73 -0.02 9.40
N ARG A 65 -5.21 0.21 8.17
CA ARG A 65 -6.61 -0.05 7.80
C ARG A 65 -6.73 -0.47 6.34
N CYS A 66 -7.56 -1.48 6.06
CA CYS A 66 -8.00 -1.81 4.72
C CYS A 66 -9.52 -1.91 4.64
N ILE A 67 -10.10 -1.32 3.59
CA ILE A 67 -11.52 -1.41 3.27
C ILE A 67 -11.72 -1.95 1.86
N ALA A 68 -12.86 -2.59 1.63
CA ALA A 68 -13.34 -2.99 0.33
C ALA A 68 -14.59 -2.21 -0.05
N GLU A 69 -14.60 -1.67 -1.27
CA GLU A 69 -15.68 -0.85 -1.80
C GLU A 69 -16.27 -1.47 -3.06
N ARG A 70 -17.58 -1.27 -3.23
CA ARG A 70 -18.31 -1.65 -4.43
C ARG A 70 -18.04 -0.64 -5.53
N MET A 71 -17.61 -1.11 -6.71
CA MET A 71 -17.23 -0.22 -7.83
C MET A 71 -18.33 0.02 -8.86
N ASP A 72 -19.33 -0.86 -8.94
CA ASP A 72 -20.40 -0.82 -9.94
C ASP A 72 -21.73 -1.34 -9.35
N GLY A 73 -22.81 -1.20 -10.12
CA GLY A 73 -24.17 -1.63 -9.73
C GLY A 73 -25.08 -0.48 -9.30
N SER A 74 -26.39 -0.73 -9.34
CA SER A 74 -27.42 0.27 -9.05
C SER A 74 -27.52 0.60 -7.56
N ALA A 75 -28.03 1.81 -7.26
CA ALA A 75 -28.31 2.22 -5.88
C ALA A 75 -29.32 1.27 -5.20
N PRO A 76 -29.28 1.13 -3.86
CA PRO A 76 -28.36 1.81 -2.93
C PRO A 76 -26.94 1.22 -2.92
N LEU A 77 -25.95 2.04 -2.57
CA LEU A 77 -24.56 1.61 -2.38
C LEU A 77 -24.40 1.00 -0.98
N PRO A 78 -23.92 -0.25 -0.84
CA PRO A 78 -23.65 -0.82 0.47
C PRO A 78 -22.49 -0.07 1.16
N PRO A 79 -22.43 -0.08 2.50
CA PRO A 79 -21.30 0.47 3.21
C PRO A 79 -20.00 -0.31 2.87
N PRO A 80 -18.83 0.34 2.85
CA PRO A 80 -17.55 -0.33 2.68
C PRO A 80 -17.34 -1.42 3.73
N LEU A 81 -16.81 -2.57 3.29
CA LEU A 81 -16.48 -3.67 4.19
C LEU A 81 -15.08 -3.45 4.76
N THR A 82 -14.97 -3.33 6.09
CA THR A 82 -13.65 -3.24 6.74
C THR A 82 -13.01 -4.62 6.81
N LEU A 83 -11.87 -4.75 6.13
CA LEU A 83 -11.06 -5.96 6.07
C LEU A 83 -10.05 -6.00 7.20
N ILE A 84 -9.34 -4.89 7.40
CA ILE A 84 -8.27 -4.73 8.40
C ILE A 84 -8.50 -3.41 9.13
N ALA A 85 -8.34 -3.42 10.44
CA ALA A 85 -8.37 -2.24 11.27
C ALA A 85 -7.37 -2.38 12.41
N ASN A 86 -6.59 -1.32 12.66
CA ASN A 86 -5.58 -1.28 13.69
C ASN A 86 -4.58 -2.45 13.59
N GLY A 87 -4.08 -2.74 12.38
CA GLY A 87 -3.12 -3.83 12.18
C GLY A 87 -3.71 -5.25 12.24
N CYS A 88 -5.00 -5.38 12.52
CA CYS A 88 -5.67 -6.67 12.75
C CYS A 88 -6.75 -6.95 11.71
N VAL A 89 -6.88 -8.21 11.31
CA VAL A 89 -8.02 -8.66 10.50
C VAL A 89 -9.32 -8.44 11.28
N SER A 90 -10.30 -7.80 10.64
CA SER A 90 -11.59 -7.49 11.24
C SER A 90 -12.36 -8.77 11.60
N ASN A 91 -12.94 -8.79 12.81
CA ASN A 91 -13.72 -9.94 13.31
C ASN A 91 -14.88 -10.36 12.38
N LYS A 92 -15.42 -9.42 11.60
CA LYS A 92 -16.52 -9.70 10.65
C LYS A 92 -16.07 -10.57 9.48
N VAL A 93 -14.77 -10.57 9.15
CA VAL A 93 -14.22 -11.25 7.97
C VAL A 93 -13.23 -12.35 8.32
N SER A 94 -12.74 -12.41 9.56
CA SER A 94 -11.67 -13.32 10.01
C SER A 94 -11.95 -14.81 9.83
N ARG A 95 -13.23 -15.20 9.69
CA ARG A 95 -13.65 -16.59 9.46
C ARG A 95 -14.35 -16.82 8.13
N LEU A 96 -14.42 -15.80 7.29
CA LEU A 96 -15.20 -15.85 6.04
C LEU A 96 -14.35 -15.49 4.82
N LEU A 97 -13.59 -14.40 4.94
CA LEU A 97 -12.80 -13.86 3.84
C LEU A 97 -11.31 -13.85 4.14
N MET A 98 -10.89 -13.62 5.39
CA MET A 98 -9.47 -13.48 5.73
C MET A 98 -9.11 -14.38 6.91
N HIS A 99 -8.86 -15.67 6.62
CA HIS A 99 -8.60 -16.68 7.64
C HIS A 99 -7.20 -16.63 8.24
N TYR A 100 -6.27 -15.97 7.56
CA TYR A 100 -4.86 -15.96 7.93
C TYR A 100 -4.50 -14.60 8.54
N PRO A 101 -3.58 -14.57 9.51
CA PRO A 101 -3.07 -13.32 10.05
C PRO A 101 -2.30 -12.54 8.98
N ILE A 102 -1.98 -11.29 9.29
CA ILE A 102 -1.00 -10.52 8.53
C ILE A 102 0.38 -10.93 9.04
N LEU A 103 1.25 -11.38 8.14
CA LEU A 103 2.59 -11.86 8.46
C LEU A 103 3.65 -11.00 7.75
N PRO A 104 4.79 -10.73 8.39
CA PRO A 104 5.92 -10.13 7.70
C PRO A 104 6.57 -11.14 6.74
N PHE A 105 7.14 -10.63 5.65
CA PHE A 105 8.05 -11.36 4.78
C PHE A 105 9.18 -10.44 4.32
N ASP A 106 10.17 -10.99 3.62
CA ASP A 106 11.25 -10.19 3.07
C ASP A 106 10.72 -9.19 2.02
N GLY A 107 10.68 -7.90 2.40
CA GLY A 107 10.16 -6.82 1.56
C GLY A 107 8.73 -6.35 1.87
N GLY A 108 8.07 -6.87 2.92
CA GLY A 108 6.83 -6.25 3.41
C GLY A 108 5.89 -7.14 4.22
N LEU A 109 4.59 -7.01 3.98
CA LEU A 109 3.52 -7.73 4.70
C LEU A 109 2.69 -8.58 3.74
N THR A 110 2.27 -9.77 4.19
CA THR A 110 1.43 -10.70 3.42
C THR A 110 0.27 -11.24 4.25
N THR A 111 -0.83 -11.53 3.56
CA THR A 111 -1.95 -12.32 4.10
C THR A 111 -2.71 -12.96 2.95
N LYS A 112 -3.80 -13.67 3.24
CA LYS A 112 -4.66 -14.26 2.22
C LYS A 112 -6.10 -13.79 2.34
N ILE A 113 -6.77 -13.70 1.19
CA ILE A 113 -8.16 -13.32 1.09
C ILE A 113 -8.93 -14.27 0.18
N LYS A 114 -10.11 -14.70 0.61
CA LYS A 114 -11.08 -15.40 -0.20
C LYS A 114 -11.80 -14.39 -1.09
N VAL A 115 -11.83 -14.67 -2.38
CA VAL A 115 -12.48 -13.82 -3.38
C VAL A 115 -13.97 -13.72 -3.08
N PHE A 116 -14.46 -12.49 -3.07
CA PHE A 116 -15.85 -12.14 -2.81
C PHE A 116 -16.29 -11.00 -3.74
N ARG A 117 -17.59 -10.74 -3.72
CA ARG A 117 -18.21 -9.60 -4.42
C ARG A 117 -19.29 -8.99 -3.54
N PHE A 118 -19.59 -7.73 -3.80
CA PHE A 118 -20.85 -7.14 -3.36
C PHE A 118 -21.98 -7.55 -4.30
N ASP A 119 -23.19 -7.68 -3.78
CA ASP A 119 -24.35 -7.93 -4.61
C ASP A 119 -24.54 -6.81 -5.64
N GLY A 120 -24.85 -7.20 -6.87
CA GLY A 120 -24.97 -6.29 -8.01
C GLY A 120 -23.66 -5.76 -8.59
N SER A 121 -22.50 -6.21 -8.10
CA SER A 121 -21.18 -5.76 -8.55
C SER A 121 -20.29 -6.91 -9.00
N ARG A 122 -19.48 -6.65 -10.03
CA ARG A 122 -18.45 -7.58 -10.51
C ARG A 122 -17.04 -7.15 -10.12
N ARG A 123 -16.91 -5.98 -9.48
CA ARG A 123 -15.62 -5.36 -9.18
C ARG A 123 -15.58 -4.84 -7.75
N VAL A 124 -14.55 -5.24 -7.03
CA VAL A 124 -14.24 -4.76 -5.68
C VAL A 124 -12.97 -3.93 -5.75
N ARG A 125 -12.97 -2.76 -5.09
CA ARG A 125 -11.76 -1.97 -4.88
C ARG A 125 -11.30 -2.15 -3.45
N ILE A 126 -10.04 -2.53 -3.26
CA ILE A 126 -9.41 -2.60 -1.94
C ILE A 126 -8.55 -1.34 -1.77
N LEU A 127 -8.79 -0.62 -0.69
CA LEU A 127 -8.02 0.57 -0.31
C LEU A 127 -7.39 0.32 1.05
N CYS A 128 -6.09 0.56 1.17
CA CYS A 128 -5.35 0.38 2.41
C CYS A 128 -4.59 1.66 2.78
N SER A 129 -4.60 1.97 4.07
CA SER A 129 -3.71 2.93 4.72
C SER A 129 -2.58 2.14 5.36
N VAL A 130 -1.35 2.48 4.97
CA VAL A 130 -0.11 1.85 5.43
C VAL A 130 0.80 2.94 5.95
N ASP A 131 1.28 2.77 7.17
CA ASP A 131 2.25 3.65 7.79
C ASP A 131 3.66 3.09 7.55
N ILE A 132 4.61 3.97 7.24
CA ILE A 132 6.03 3.64 7.04
C ILE A 132 6.80 4.28 8.18
N CYS A 133 7.64 3.51 8.86
CA CYS A 133 8.38 3.95 10.04
C CYS A 133 9.86 3.63 9.88
N PHE A 134 10.74 4.38 10.54
CA PHE A 134 12.15 3.98 10.68
C PHE A 134 12.24 2.77 11.61
N GLU A 135 12.91 1.72 11.14
CA GLU A 135 13.11 0.41 11.78
C GLU A 135 11.85 -0.36 12.13
N ARG A 136 11.05 0.12 13.08
CA ARG A 136 9.81 -0.52 13.55
C ARG A 136 8.73 0.51 13.83
N CYS A 137 7.51 0.21 13.42
CA CYS A 137 6.35 1.00 13.81
C CYS A 137 5.97 0.71 15.27
N ALA A 138 5.60 1.76 16.00
CA ALA A 138 5.14 1.63 17.37
C ALA A 138 3.86 0.78 17.43
N PRO A 139 3.71 -0.11 18.43
CA PRO A 139 2.46 -0.81 18.65
C PRO A 139 1.37 0.20 19.03
N ILE A 140 0.15 -0.02 18.52
CA ILE A 140 -1.06 0.76 18.84
C ILE A 140 -1.93 0.06 19.86
#